data_AF-A0A536SG35-F1
#
_entry.id   AF-A0A536SG35-F1
#
_cell.length_a   1.000
_cell.length_b   1.000
_cell.length_c   1.000
_cell.angle_alpha   90.00
_cell.angle_beta   90.00
_cell.angle_gamma   90.00
#
_symmetry.space_group_name_H-M   'P 1'
#
loop_
_entity.id
_entity.type
_entity.pdbx_description
1 polymer ?
#
loop_
_entity_poly.entity_id
_entity_poly.type
_entity_poly.pdbx_seq_one_letter_code
_entity_poly.pdbx_strand_id
1 'polypeptide(L)'
;LEPGYEAASLVLGRTYVSRGRYQEAIKELERGLAHNRRNSSLLAALAHAYARSGNRQKALQLVDQVKQAGRPEQGDAPTFHLVWAYAGLGDNDQAFAWLERAYEERRQRLTWLNVDPLLDPLRSDPRFADLVRRVGLPSPTEIRQRH
;
A
#
# COMPACT_ATOMS: atom_id res chain seq x y z
N LEU A 1 4.60 -2.40 28.13
CA LEU A 1 4.36 -2.72 26.70
C LEU A 1 3.17 -1.91 26.25
N GLU A 2 3.33 -1.09 25.22
CA GLU A 2 2.30 -0.11 24.83
C GLU A 2 1.46 -0.64 23.65
N PRO A 3 0.13 -0.74 23.82
CA PRO A 3 -0.80 -0.88 22.70
C PRO A 3 -0.53 0.22 21.66
N GLY A 4 -0.36 -0.15 20.39
CA GLY A 4 -0.15 0.81 19.28
C GLY A 4 1.22 0.77 18.60
N TYR A 5 2.17 -0.06 19.08
CA TYR A 5 3.49 -0.17 18.46
C TYR A 5 3.44 -0.55 16.96
N GLU A 6 2.59 -1.50 16.56
CA GLU A 6 2.43 -1.88 15.13
C GLU A 6 1.96 -0.71 14.24
N ALA A 7 1.04 0.10 14.76
CA ALA A 7 0.54 1.28 14.05
C ALA A 7 1.64 2.35 13.91
N ALA A 8 2.42 2.56 14.98
CA ALA A 8 3.57 3.46 14.94
C ALA A 8 4.63 3.00 13.93
N SER A 9 5.00 1.71 13.93
CA SER A 9 5.95 1.15 12.97
C SER A 9 5.43 1.24 11.54
N LEU A 10 4.13 1.07 11.30
CA LEU A 10 3.53 1.26 9.97
C LEU A 10 3.65 2.71 9.50
N VAL A 11 3.31 3.69 10.35
CA VAL A 11 3.40 5.11 10.00
C VAL A 11 4.85 5.52 9.72
N LEU A 12 5.79 5.10 10.56
CA LEU A 12 7.21 5.38 10.36
C LEU A 12 7.75 4.70 9.09
N GLY A 13 7.42 3.43 8.87
CA GLY A 13 7.82 2.70 7.67
C GLY A 13 7.33 3.36 6.39
N ARG A 14 6.05 3.75 6.33
CA ARG A 14 5.49 4.48 5.17
C ARG A 14 6.14 5.85 4.96
N THR A 15 6.44 6.55 6.05
CA THR A 15 7.16 7.84 6.01
C THR A 15 8.59 7.69 5.50
N TYR A 16 9.28 6.62 5.88
CA TYR A 16 10.61 6.34 5.35
C TYR A 16 10.55 5.94 3.88
N VAL A 17 9.59 5.12 3.47
CA VAL A 17 9.36 4.77 2.05
C VAL A 17 9.12 6.02 1.20
N SER A 18 8.24 6.93 1.63
CA SER A 18 7.93 8.16 0.86
C SER A 18 9.14 9.10 0.73
N ARG A 19 10.09 9.03 1.68
CA ARG A 19 11.36 9.77 1.63
C ARG A 19 12.50 9.02 0.92
N GLY A 20 12.24 7.85 0.33
CA GLY A 20 13.26 7.02 -0.31
C GLY A 20 14.24 6.33 0.67
N ARG A 21 13.96 6.40 1.98
CA ARG A 21 14.79 5.84 3.07
C ARG A 21 14.45 4.37 3.30
N TYR A 22 14.68 3.55 2.27
CA TYR A 22 14.16 2.17 2.26
C TYR A 22 14.79 1.26 3.32
N GLN A 23 16.07 1.45 3.65
CA GLN A 23 16.73 0.63 4.67
C GLN A 23 16.19 0.90 6.07
N GLU A 24 15.92 2.17 6.42
CA GLU A 24 15.25 2.50 7.68
C GLU A 24 13.81 2.00 7.71
N ALA A 25 13.09 2.08 6.57
CA ALA A 25 11.75 1.51 6.45
C ALA A 25 11.76 0.01 6.74
N ILE A 26 12.67 -0.75 6.11
CA ILE A 26 12.79 -2.21 6.29
C ILE A 26 13.02 -2.54 7.77
N LYS A 27 14.01 -1.91 8.40
CA LYS A 27 14.36 -2.17 9.80
C LYS A 27 13.17 -1.91 10.75
N GLU A 28 12.43 -0.84 10.54
CA GLU A 28 11.32 -0.48 11.42
C GLU A 28 10.10 -1.38 11.21
N LEU A 29 9.78 -1.70 9.95
CA LEU A 29 8.66 -2.59 9.62
C LEU A 29 8.92 -4.03 10.07
N GLU A 30 10.16 -4.52 9.99
CA GLU A 30 10.54 -5.83 10.54
C GLU A 30 10.38 -5.92 12.06
N ARG A 31 10.67 -4.83 12.78
CA ARG A 31 10.39 -4.75 14.22
C ARG A 31 8.91 -4.78 14.52
N GLY A 32 8.10 -4.04 13.76
CA GLY A 32 6.64 -4.09 13.89
C GLY A 32 6.09 -5.50 13.70
N LEU A 33 6.64 -6.26 12.74
CA LEU A 33 6.25 -7.65 12.46
C LEU A 33 6.73 -8.66 13.52
N ALA A 34 7.66 -8.30 14.40
CA ALA A 34 8.11 -9.19 15.46
C ALA A 34 6.97 -9.58 16.42
N HIS A 35 5.96 -8.71 16.57
CA HIS A 35 4.80 -8.92 17.43
C HIS A 35 3.65 -9.64 16.71
N ASN A 36 3.35 -9.23 15.47
CA ASN A 36 2.34 -9.87 14.63
C ASN A 36 2.85 -10.10 13.22
N ARG A 37 3.41 -11.29 13.00
CA ARG A 37 3.99 -11.70 11.71
C ARG A 37 2.99 -11.76 10.56
N ARG A 38 1.68 -11.77 10.86
CA ARG A 38 0.60 -11.82 9.86
C ARG A 38 -0.08 -10.46 9.65
N ASN A 39 0.46 -9.37 10.20
CA ASN A 39 -0.08 -8.05 9.96
C ASN A 39 0.12 -7.65 8.47
N SER A 40 -0.95 -7.74 7.68
CA SER A 40 -0.90 -7.54 6.23
C SER A 40 -0.49 -6.12 5.81
N SER A 41 -0.78 -5.10 6.62
CA SER A 41 -0.37 -3.72 6.32
C SER A 41 1.14 -3.52 6.45
N LEU A 42 1.73 -4.09 7.51
CA LEU A 42 3.18 -4.07 7.73
C LEU A 42 3.89 -4.91 6.66
N LEU A 43 3.38 -6.11 6.33
CA LEU A 43 3.91 -6.96 5.27
C LEU A 43 3.93 -6.24 3.91
N ALA A 44 2.86 -5.51 3.58
CA ALA A 44 2.76 -4.79 2.31
C ALA A 44 3.69 -3.57 2.23
N ALA A 45 3.76 -2.76 3.30
CA ALA A 45 4.72 -1.66 3.36
C ALA A 45 6.16 -2.17 3.27
N LEU A 46 6.45 -3.33 3.88
CA LEU A 46 7.76 -3.96 3.84
C LEU A 46 8.07 -4.50 2.44
N ALA A 47 7.09 -5.12 1.77
CA ALA A 47 7.22 -5.54 0.37
C ALA A 47 7.55 -4.35 -0.53
N HIS A 48 6.85 -3.23 -0.35
CA HIS A 48 7.13 -1.99 -1.09
C HIS A 48 8.57 -1.52 -0.84
N ALA A 49 9.01 -1.44 0.42
CA ALA A 49 10.35 -1.01 0.76
C ALA A 49 11.44 -1.92 0.16
N TYR A 50 11.26 -3.25 0.23
CA TYR A 50 12.18 -4.21 -0.38
C TYR A 50 12.23 -4.10 -1.90
N ALA A 51 11.08 -3.91 -2.55
CA ALA A 51 11.04 -3.75 -4.00
C ALA A 51 11.79 -2.50 -4.44
N ARG A 52 11.53 -1.37 -3.77
CA ARG A 52 12.16 -0.07 -4.09
C ARG A 52 13.63 0.02 -3.70
N SER A 53 14.10 -0.82 -2.78
CA SER A 53 15.54 -0.99 -2.48
C SER A 53 16.27 -1.95 -3.41
N GLY A 54 15.57 -2.53 -4.40
CA GLY A 54 16.15 -3.44 -5.40
C GLY A 54 16.04 -4.93 -5.08
N ASN A 55 15.48 -5.30 -3.92
CA ASN A 55 15.28 -6.70 -3.55
C ASN A 55 13.89 -7.20 -3.97
N ARG A 56 13.71 -7.37 -5.30
CA ARG A 56 12.46 -7.83 -5.90
C ARG A 56 12.03 -9.21 -5.37
N GLN A 57 12.97 -10.13 -5.18
CA GLN A 57 12.65 -11.49 -4.73
C GLN A 57 12.00 -11.48 -3.34
N LYS A 58 12.57 -10.73 -2.39
CA LYS A 58 12.01 -10.61 -1.04
C LYS A 58 10.64 -9.94 -1.06
N ALA A 59 10.45 -8.93 -1.90
CA ALA A 59 9.16 -8.28 -2.06
C ALA A 59 8.07 -9.23 -2.57
N LEU A 60 8.38 -10.08 -3.56
CA LEU A 60 7.43 -11.09 -4.05
C LEU A 60 7.05 -12.11 -2.96
N GLN A 61 8.01 -12.58 -2.17
CA GLN A 61 7.72 -13.47 -1.03
C GLN A 61 6.78 -12.81 -0.01
N LEU A 62 6.93 -11.50 0.22
CA LEU A 62 6.07 -10.76 1.13
C LEU A 62 4.67 -10.53 0.52
N VAL A 63 4.55 -10.32 -0.79
CA VAL A 63 3.24 -10.27 -1.48
C VAL A 63 2.46 -11.56 -1.22
N ASP A 64 3.10 -12.72 -1.32
CA ASP A 64 2.44 -14.00 -1.04
C ASP A 64 1.98 -14.09 0.41
N GLN A 65 2.76 -13.57 1.37
CA GLN A 65 2.34 -13.48 2.76
C GLN A 65 1.17 -12.50 2.96
N VAL A 66 1.13 -11.37 2.25
CA VAL A 66 -0.01 -10.44 2.28
C VAL A 66 -1.28 -11.14 1.81
N LYS A 67 -1.20 -11.91 0.71
CA LYS A 67 -2.34 -12.72 0.21
C LYS A 67 -2.82 -13.73 1.24
N GLN A 68 -1.89 -14.44 1.88
CA GLN A 68 -2.19 -15.44 2.92
C GLN A 68 -2.65 -14.83 4.26
N ALA A 69 -2.36 -13.55 4.51
CA ALA A 69 -2.79 -12.86 5.71
C ALA A 69 -4.28 -12.45 5.66
N GLY A 70 -4.90 -12.40 4.48
CA GLY A 70 -6.34 -12.27 4.34
C GLY A 70 -7.07 -13.50 4.91
N ARG A 71 -8.26 -13.29 5.49
CA ARG A 71 -9.17 -14.37 5.88
C ARG A 71 -10.23 -14.52 4.78
N PRO A 72 -10.19 -15.58 3.94
CA PRO A 72 -11.18 -15.79 2.89
C PRO A 72 -12.61 -15.81 3.44
N GLU A 73 -12.78 -16.36 4.63
CA GLU A 73 -14.04 -16.50 5.37
C GLU A 73 -14.61 -15.20 5.96
N GLN A 74 -13.87 -14.08 5.92
CA GLN A 74 -14.39 -12.75 6.24
C GLN A 74 -14.60 -11.87 4.98
N GLY A 75 -14.39 -12.43 3.79
CA GLY A 75 -14.56 -11.71 2.51
C GLY A 75 -13.62 -10.52 2.33
N ASP A 76 -12.65 -10.35 3.23
CA ASP A 76 -11.73 -9.23 3.31
C ASP A 76 -10.34 -9.73 2.88
N ALA A 77 -10.12 -9.79 1.56
CA ALA A 77 -8.74 -9.62 1.12
C ALA A 77 -8.28 -8.25 1.64
N PRO A 78 -7.04 -8.10 2.14
CA PRO A 78 -6.47 -6.79 2.41
C PRO A 78 -6.15 -6.13 1.06
N THR A 79 -7.17 -5.92 0.23
CA THR A 79 -7.10 -5.54 -1.19
C THR A 79 -6.19 -4.35 -1.37
N PHE A 80 -6.31 -3.35 -0.50
CA PHE A 80 -5.49 -2.15 -0.54
C PHE A 80 -4.01 -2.38 -0.18
N HIS A 81 -3.70 -3.36 0.67
CA HIS A 81 -2.32 -3.70 1.01
C HIS A 81 -1.61 -4.39 -0.17
N LEU A 82 -2.34 -5.17 -0.98
CA LEU A 82 -1.77 -5.73 -2.21
C LEU A 82 -1.43 -4.62 -3.22
N VAL A 83 -2.26 -3.58 -3.32
CA VAL A 83 -1.95 -2.40 -4.15
C VAL A 83 -0.61 -1.78 -3.73
N TRP A 84 -0.37 -1.55 -2.44
CA TRP A 84 0.90 -1.00 -1.96
C TRP A 84 2.11 -1.86 -2.35
N ALA A 85 2.00 -3.17 -2.19
CA ALA A 85 3.08 -4.09 -2.48
C ALA A 85 3.40 -4.14 -3.99
N TYR A 86 2.38 -4.22 -4.84
CA TYR A 86 2.54 -4.22 -6.30
C TYR A 86 3.00 -2.87 -6.84
N ALA A 87 2.53 -1.75 -6.27
CA ALA A 87 3.04 -0.42 -6.62
C ALA A 87 4.54 -0.29 -6.35
N GLY A 88 5.03 -0.85 -5.24
CA GLY A 88 6.47 -0.86 -4.93
C GLY A 88 7.28 -1.71 -5.91
N LEU A 89 6.70 -2.81 -6.40
CA LEU A 89 7.27 -3.72 -7.40
C LEU A 89 7.29 -3.14 -8.82
N GLY A 90 6.62 -2.01 -9.06
CA GLY A 90 6.37 -1.47 -10.40
C GLY A 90 5.47 -2.36 -11.25
N ASP A 91 4.76 -3.29 -10.63
CA ASP A 91 3.80 -4.17 -11.30
C ASP A 91 2.43 -3.48 -11.33
N ASN A 92 2.32 -2.49 -12.21
CA ASN A 92 1.14 -1.64 -12.29
C ASN A 92 -0.10 -2.45 -12.66
N ASP A 93 0.03 -3.48 -13.50
CA ASP A 93 -1.12 -4.29 -13.93
C ASP A 93 -1.75 -5.03 -12.75
N GLN A 94 -0.95 -5.65 -11.89
CA GLN A 94 -1.46 -6.25 -10.65
C GLN A 94 -2.01 -5.19 -9.70
N ALA A 95 -1.31 -4.06 -9.53
CA ALA A 95 -1.77 -2.98 -8.66
C ALA A 95 -3.16 -2.47 -9.08
N PHE A 96 -3.39 -2.25 -10.39
CA PHE A 96 -4.68 -1.83 -10.92
C PHE A 96 -5.74 -2.92 -10.83
N ALA A 97 -5.41 -4.20 -11.08
CA ALA A 97 -6.36 -5.29 -10.89
C ALA A 97 -6.91 -5.33 -9.45
N TRP A 98 -6.07 -5.11 -8.44
CA TRP A 98 -6.51 -5.02 -7.04
C TRP A 98 -7.25 -3.72 -6.73
N LEU A 99 -6.89 -2.59 -7.36
CA LEU A 99 -7.63 -1.34 -7.23
C LEU A 99 -9.05 -1.42 -7.80
N GLU A 100 -9.22 -2.01 -8.98
CA GLU A 100 -10.54 -2.22 -9.59
C GLU A 100 -11.39 -3.14 -8.72
N ARG A 101 -10.80 -4.22 -8.21
CA ARG A 101 -11.50 -5.10 -7.27
C ARG A 101 -11.95 -4.35 -6.00
N ALA A 102 -11.10 -3.47 -5.43
CA ALA A 102 -11.50 -2.65 -4.29
C ALA A 102 -12.66 -1.69 -4.63
N TYR A 103 -12.69 -1.18 -5.86
CA TYR A 103 -13.77 -0.33 -6.36
C TYR A 103 -15.09 -1.09 -6.51
N GLU A 104 -15.06 -2.27 -7.14
CA GLU A 104 -16.22 -3.13 -7.34
C GLU A 104 -16.82 -3.62 -6.02
N GLU A 105 -15.97 -3.97 -5.04
CA GLU A 105 -16.40 -4.40 -3.71
C GLU A 105 -17.05 -3.27 -2.89
N ARG A 106 -17.13 -2.03 -3.42
CA ARG A 106 -17.64 -0.81 -2.75
C ARG A 106 -17.09 -0.60 -1.34
N ARG A 107 -15.95 -1.20 -1.01
CA ARG A 107 -15.34 -1.06 0.31
C ARG A 107 -14.82 0.37 0.43
N GLN A 108 -15.27 1.05 1.48
CA GLN A 108 -15.12 2.50 1.74
C GLN A 108 -13.67 3.05 1.85
N ARG A 109 -12.64 2.35 1.34
CA ARG A 109 -11.21 2.71 1.48
C ARG A 109 -10.57 3.37 0.26
N LEU A 110 -11.33 3.75 -0.76
CA LEU A 110 -10.77 4.49 -1.90
C LEU A 110 -10.63 6.00 -1.64
N THR A 111 -11.16 6.52 -0.53
CA THR A 111 -11.05 7.94 -0.15
C THR A 111 -9.61 8.43 0.00
N TRP A 112 -8.67 7.52 0.25
CA TRP A 112 -7.25 7.84 0.47
C TRP A 112 -6.39 7.75 -0.80
N LEU A 113 -6.96 7.39 -1.96
CA LEU A 113 -6.23 7.23 -3.23
C LEU A 113 -5.36 8.44 -3.55
N ASN A 114 -5.89 9.65 -3.39
CA ASN A 114 -5.21 10.88 -3.77
C ASN A 114 -4.10 11.31 -2.80
N VAL A 115 -4.01 10.75 -1.60
CA VAL A 115 -3.10 11.26 -0.55
C VAL A 115 -2.12 10.21 -0.03
N ASP A 116 -2.25 8.94 -0.43
CA ASP A 116 -1.34 7.89 0.01
C ASP A 116 -0.02 7.92 -0.78
N PRO A 117 1.14 8.20 -0.15
CA PRO A 117 2.42 8.28 -0.85
C PRO A 117 2.89 6.95 -1.44
N LEU A 118 2.41 5.81 -0.91
CA LEU A 118 2.78 4.50 -1.43
C LEU A 118 2.16 4.23 -2.82
N LEU A 119 1.19 5.06 -3.24
CA LEU A 119 0.58 5.02 -4.56
C LEU A 119 1.24 5.98 -5.56
N ASP A 120 2.22 6.78 -5.15
CA ASP A 120 2.94 7.70 -6.03
C ASP A 120 3.47 7.03 -7.31
N PRO A 121 3.97 5.77 -7.29
CA PRO A 121 4.36 5.07 -8.52
C PRO A 121 3.22 4.86 -9.54
N LEU A 122 1.97 4.87 -9.12
CA LEU A 122 0.80 4.65 -9.98
C LEU A 122 0.21 5.94 -10.55
N ARG A 123 0.55 7.11 -9.96
CA ARG A 123 -0.10 8.39 -10.30
C ARG A 123 0.15 8.86 -11.73
N SER A 124 1.23 8.40 -12.36
CA SER A 124 1.53 8.71 -13.77
C SER A 124 0.79 7.83 -14.77
N ASP A 125 0.16 6.73 -14.32
CA ASP A 125 -0.60 5.83 -15.18
C ASP A 125 -2.00 6.42 -15.45
N PRO A 126 -2.45 6.53 -16.71
CA PRO A 126 -3.76 7.08 -17.06
C PRO A 126 -4.94 6.39 -16.37
N ARG A 127 -4.81 5.09 -16.04
CA ARG A 127 -5.84 4.32 -15.32
C ARG A 127 -6.10 4.89 -13.92
N PHE A 128 -5.09 5.52 -13.29
CA PHE A 128 -5.24 6.15 -11.99
C PHE A 128 -6.21 7.33 -12.03
N ALA A 129 -6.05 8.21 -13.02
CA ALA A 129 -6.91 9.37 -13.19
C ALA A 129 -8.36 8.96 -13.48
N ASP A 130 -8.57 7.94 -14.31
CA ASP A 130 -9.91 7.38 -14.56
C ASP A 130 -10.54 6.80 -13.30
N LEU A 131 -9.79 6.01 -12.52
CA LEU A 131 -10.28 5.44 -11.27
C LEU A 131 -10.67 6.52 -10.25
N VAL A 132 -9.82 7.54 -10.05
CA VAL A 132 -10.10 8.68 -9.16
C VAL A 132 -11.42 9.39 -9.54
N ARG A 133 -11.65 9.60 -10.85
CA ARG A 133 -12.89 10.17 -11.38
C ARG A 133 -14.09 9.27 -11.12
N ARG A 134 -13.97 7.95 -11.35
CA ARG A 134 -15.04 6.96 -11.09
C ARG A 134 -15.40 6.80 -9.62
N VAL A 135 -14.45 7.04 -8.72
CA VAL A 135 -14.67 7.09 -7.26
C VAL A 135 -15.37 8.39 -6.84
N GLY A 136 -15.28 9.44 -7.65
CA GLY A 136 -15.87 10.76 -7.36
C GLY A 136 -14.99 11.63 -6.45
N LEU A 137 -13.66 11.41 -6.45
CA LEU A 137 -12.72 12.25 -5.71
C LEU A 137 -12.25 13.44 -6.56
N PRO A 138 -12.00 14.62 -5.95
CA PRO A 138 -11.46 15.77 -6.68
C PRO A 138 -10.07 15.43 -7.22
N SER A 139 -9.84 15.75 -8.48
CA SER A 139 -8.54 15.57 -9.13
C SER A 139 -7.47 16.45 -8.47
N PRO A 140 -6.18 16.05 -8.51
CA PRO A 140 -5.08 16.88 -8.00
C PRO A 140 -5.02 18.29 -8.62
N THR A 141 -5.54 18.46 -9.84
CA THR A 141 -5.63 19.75 -10.53
C THR A 141 -6.68 20.68 -9.92
N GLU A 142 -7.79 20.14 -9.41
CA GLU A 142 -8.87 20.93 -8.80
C GLU A 142 -8.52 21.46 -7.40
N ILE A 143 -7.62 20.78 -6.68
CA ILE A 143 -7.16 21.20 -5.34
C ILE A 143 -6.38 22.52 -5.41
N ARG A 144 -5.69 22.78 -6.53
CA ARG A 144 -4.83 23.96 -6.70
C ARG A 144 -5.60 25.25 -7.01
N GLN A 145 -6.91 25.17 -7.23
CA GLN A 145 -7.78 26.34 -7.52
C GLN A 145 -8.66 26.77 -6.35
N ARG A 146 -8.49 26.16 -5.17
CA ARG A 146 -9.20 26.53 -3.93
C ARG A 146 -8.30 27.31 -2.97
N HIS A 147 -7.71 28.40 -3.45
CA HIS A 147 -7.06 29.42 -2.64
C HIS A 147 -7.52 30.80 -3.08
#